data_AF-A0A3D9HB45-F1
#
_entry.id   AF-A0A3D9HB45-F1
#
_cell.length_a   1.000
_cell.length_b   1.000
_cell.length_c   1.000
_cell.angle_alpha   90.00
_cell.angle_beta   90.00
_cell.angle_gamma   90.00
#
_symmetry.space_group_name_H-M   'P 1'
#
loop_
_entity.id
_entity.type
_entity.pdbx_description
1 polymer ?
#
loop_
_entity_poly.entity_id
_entity_poly.type
_entity_poly.pdbx_seq_one_letter_code
_entity_poly.pdbx_strand_id
1 'polypeptide(L)'
;MARIIAVGNVKSDGTIFNSTPGITIDTRGAYAGEMYKVNLPHGLIYHDNYIIQLTQELVDDGDQDHWFTAIGYLYRSKNGFHVGIIRGNNGQYIRGNWSFTLLDL
;
A
#
# COMPACT_ATOMS: atom_id res chain seq x y z
N MET A 1 -22.88 -6.42 -1.23
CA MET A 1 -22.42 -5.19 -0.54
C MET A 1 -20.98 -5.42 -0.19
N ALA A 2 -20.09 -4.49 -0.51
CA ALA A 2 -18.67 -4.69 -0.28
C ALA A 2 -18.38 -4.82 1.23
N ARG A 3 -17.61 -5.84 1.64
CA ARG A 3 -17.27 -6.11 3.05
C ARG A 3 -15.78 -5.90 3.28
N ILE A 4 -15.44 -5.16 4.33
CA ILE A 4 -14.04 -5.06 4.79
C ILE A 4 -13.59 -6.42 5.31
N ILE A 5 -12.55 -6.96 4.69
CA ILE A 5 -11.93 -8.25 5.04
C ILE A 5 -10.53 -8.09 5.64
N ALA A 6 -9.84 -6.99 5.32
CA ALA A 6 -8.59 -6.66 5.97
C ALA A 6 -8.30 -5.16 6.01
N VAL A 7 -7.48 -4.77 6.99
CA VAL A 7 -6.94 -3.41 7.14
C VAL A 7 -5.47 -3.49 7.52
N GLY A 8 -4.74 -2.42 7.27
CA GLY A 8 -3.43 -2.23 7.86
C GLY A 8 -2.93 -0.81 7.71
N ASN A 9 -2.16 -0.37 8.69
CA ASN A 9 -1.45 0.90 8.68
C ASN A 9 0.04 0.62 8.67
N VAL A 10 0.78 1.35 7.85
CA VAL A 10 2.18 1.10 7.55
C VAL A 10 2.94 2.40 7.75
N LYS A 11 3.99 2.34 8.56
CA LYS A 11 4.93 3.45 8.74
C LYS A 11 5.89 3.53 7.55
N SER A 12 6.54 4.68 7.38
CA SER A 12 7.54 4.88 6.32
C SER A 12 8.64 3.81 6.33
N ASP A 13 9.08 3.34 7.50
CA ASP A 13 10.08 2.27 7.66
C ASP A 13 9.56 0.85 7.32
N GLY A 14 8.29 0.70 6.97
CA GLY A 14 7.62 -0.56 6.67
C GLY A 14 7.02 -1.27 7.87
N THR A 15 7.15 -0.73 9.07
CA THR A 15 6.52 -1.29 10.27
C THR A 15 5.00 -1.24 10.12
N ILE A 16 4.36 -2.39 10.24
CA ILE A 16 2.91 -2.50 10.25
C ILE A 16 2.35 -2.32 11.66
N PHE A 17 1.24 -1.61 11.79
CA PHE A 17 0.50 -1.47 13.03
C PHE A 17 -1.01 -1.42 12.76
N ASN A 18 -1.81 -1.80 13.75
CA ASN A 18 -3.28 -1.87 13.64
C ASN A 18 -3.73 -2.59 12.35
N SER A 19 -3.21 -3.78 12.12
CA SER A 19 -3.49 -4.58 10.93
C SER A 19 -4.21 -5.87 11.23
N THR A 20 -4.88 -6.42 10.22
CA THR A 20 -5.42 -7.77 10.27
C THR A 20 -4.28 -8.78 10.52
N PRO A 21 -4.46 -9.71 11.48
CA PRO A 21 -3.43 -10.71 11.80
C PRO A 21 -2.97 -11.50 10.58
N GLY A 22 -1.67 -11.80 10.50
CA GLY A 22 -1.07 -12.60 9.44
C GLY A 22 -0.66 -11.83 8.18
N ILE A 23 -1.01 -10.55 8.07
CA ILE A 23 -0.47 -9.68 7.01
C ILE A 23 0.97 -9.29 7.35
N THR A 24 1.85 -9.33 6.35
CA THR A 24 3.23 -8.86 6.47
C THR A 24 3.58 -7.87 5.37
N ILE A 25 4.49 -6.95 5.67
CA ILE A 25 5.03 -5.97 4.73
C ILE A 25 6.52 -6.22 4.58
N ASP A 26 7.00 -6.37 3.35
CA ASP A 26 8.42 -6.34 3.02
C ASP A 26 8.74 -5.03 2.30
N THR A 27 9.72 -4.30 2.80
CA THR A 27 10.20 -3.06 2.19
C THR A 27 11.18 -3.33 1.05
N ARG A 28 11.60 -4.56 0.77
CA ARG A 28 12.47 -4.87 -0.38
C ARG A 28 11.71 -5.01 -1.70
N GLY A 29 10.52 -4.40 -1.80
CA GLY A 29 9.58 -4.58 -2.92
C GLY A 29 10.14 -4.21 -4.30
N ALA A 30 9.63 -4.86 -5.35
CA ALA A 30 10.15 -4.86 -6.71
C ALA A 30 10.32 -3.45 -7.33
N TYR A 31 11.26 -3.33 -8.29
CA TYR A 31 11.67 -2.13 -9.06
C TYR A 31 12.55 -1.10 -8.37
N ALA A 32 12.28 -0.73 -7.12
CA ALA A 32 13.11 0.22 -6.38
C ALA A 32 13.03 -0.14 -4.90
N GLY A 33 14.13 -0.02 -4.16
CA GLY A 33 14.21 -0.29 -2.72
C GLY A 33 13.33 0.61 -1.83
N GLU A 34 12.34 1.27 -2.42
CA GLU A 34 11.37 2.21 -1.87
C GLU A 34 9.91 1.69 -1.97
N MET A 35 9.67 0.57 -2.65
CA MET A 35 8.34 -0.05 -2.73
C MET A 35 8.04 -0.98 -1.56
N TYR A 36 6.75 -1.20 -1.27
CA TYR A 36 6.28 -2.13 -0.25
C TYR A 36 5.68 -3.37 -0.92
N LYS A 37 5.95 -4.55 -0.39
CA LYS A 37 5.28 -5.80 -0.77
C LYS A 37 4.40 -6.25 0.38
N VAL A 38 3.09 -6.21 0.15
CA VAL A 38 2.08 -6.73 1.07
C VAL A 38 1.89 -8.20 0.80
N ASN A 39 2.11 -9.04 1.81
CA ASN A 39 1.78 -10.45 1.76
C ASN A 39 0.52 -10.69 2.56
N LEU A 40 -0.44 -11.38 1.95
CA LEU A 40 -1.72 -11.73 2.55
C LEU A 40 -1.69 -13.17 3.06
N PRO A 41 -2.26 -13.46 4.24
CA PRO A 41 -2.35 -14.82 4.74
C PRO A 41 -3.27 -15.66 3.83
N HIS A 42 -2.94 -16.94 3.70
CA HIS A 42 -3.72 -17.87 2.90
C HIS A 42 -5.18 -17.91 3.37
N GLY A 43 -6.11 -17.87 2.41
CA GLY A 43 -7.55 -17.89 2.69
C GLY A 43 -8.15 -16.55 3.08
N LEU A 44 -7.38 -15.45 3.17
CA LEU A 44 -7.95 -14.12 3.35
C LEU A 44 -8.74 -13.65 2.12
N ILE A 45 -8.23 -13.96 0.93
CA ILE A 45 -8.82 -13.63 -0.37
C ILE A 45 -9.19 -14.93 -1.07
N TYR A 46 -10.49 -15.13 -1.30
CA TYR A 46 -10.99 -16.32 -2.01
C TYR A 46 -11.07 -16.10 -3.53
N HIS A 47 -11.32 -14.86 -3.96
CA HIS A 47 -11.52 -14.49 -5.35
C HIS A 47 -10.65 -13.30 -5.74
N ASP A 48 -10.23 -13.22 -7.00
CA ASP A 48 -9.38 -12.11 -7.47
C ASP A 48 -10.14 -10.79 -7.63
N ASN A 49 -11.47 -10.81 -7.43
CA ASN A 49 -12.38 -9.67 -7.54
C ASN A 49 -12.56 -8.93 -6.20
N TYR A 50 -11.46 -8.58 -5.54
CA TYR A 50 -11.48 -7.74 -4.35
C TYR A 50 -10.96 -6.33 -4.65
N ILE A 51 -11.40 -5.35 -3.88
CA ILE A 51 -10.92 -3.96 -3.97
C ILE A 51 -9.76 -3.77 -3.00
N ILE A 52 -8.69 -3.12 -3.48
CA ILE A 52 -7.66 -2.54 -2.63
C ILE A 52 -7.92 -1.03 -2.59
N GLN A 53 -8.32 -0.54 -1.43
CA GLN A 53 -8.36 0.90 -1.17
C GLN A 53 -7.06 1.29 -0.46
N LEU A 54 -6.36 2.27 -1.01
CA LEU A 54 -5.13 2.81 -0.45
C LEU A 54 -5.33 4.28 -0.06
N THR A 55 -4.75 4.67 1.06
CA THR A 55 -4.73 6.06 1.51
C THR A 55 -3.35 6.42 2.00
N GLN A 56 -2.93 7.65 1.72
CA GLN A 56 -1.69 8.22 2.18
C GLN A 56 -1.94 9.71 2.48
N GLU A 57 -1.27 10.23 3.50
CA GLU A 57 -1.21 11.67 3.74
C GLU A 57 -0.31 12.34 2.71
N LEU A 58 -0.75 13.50 2.21
CA LEU A 58 0.01 14.29 1.27
C LEU A 58 1.40 14.62 1.85
N VAL A 59 2.47 14.29 1.12
CA VAL A 59 3.81 14.76 1.50
C VAL A 59 4.07 16.07 0.76
N ASP A 60 4.05 17.17 1.52
CA ASP A 60 4.51 18.48 1.07
C ASP A 60 6.05 18.50 1.13
N ASP A 61 6.72 18.80 0.02
CA ASP A 61 8.19 18.91 -0.03
C ASP A 61 8.69 20.33 0.29
N GLY A 62 7.79 21.24 0.67
CA GLY A 62 8.11 22.60 1.10
C GLY A 62 8.35 23.57 -0.06
N ASP A 63 8.36 23.08 -1.30
CA ASP A 63 8.21 23.91 -2.49
C ASP A 63 6.71 23.98 -2.81
N GLN A 64 6.18 25.19 -2.96
CA GLN A 64 4.75 25.44 -3.24
C GLN A 64 4.29 24.96 -4.63
N ASP A 65 4.99 24.01 -5.23
CA ASP A 65 4.63 23.44 -6.51
C ASP A 65 3.60 22.33 -6.31
N HIS A 66 2.57 22.34 -7.15
CA HIS A 66 1.34 21.55 -7.10
C HIS A 66 1.52 20.02 -7.30
N TRP A 67 2.70 19.48 -7.02
CA TRP A 67 3.08 18.11 -7.30
C TRP A 67 2.79 17.19 -6.12
N PHE A 68 1.55 16.74 -6.05
CA PHE A 68 1.11 15.83 -5.00
C PHE A 68 1.72 14.44 -5.10
N THR A 69 2.03 13.83 -3.96
CA THR A 69 2.38 12.41 -3.90
C THR A 69 1.22 11.55 -4.39
N ALA A 70 1.54 10.56 -5.21
CA ALA A 70 0.59 9.55 -5.66
C ALA A 70 0.86 8.20 -5.00
N ILE A 71 -0.20 7.46 -4.69
CA ILE A 71 -0.12 6.08 -4.19
C ILE A 71 -0.85 5.14 -5.15
N GLY A 72 -0.27 3.98 -5.40
CA GLY A 72 -0.86 2.95 -6.26
C GLY A 72 -0.38 1.55 -5.88
N TYR A 73 -1.04 0.53 -6.44
CA TYR A 73 -0.62 -0.85 -6.31
C TYR A 73 -0.32 -1.49 -7.67
N LEU A 74 0.46 -2.58 -7.61
CA LEU A 74 0.78 -3.44 -8.73
C LEU A 74 0.89 -4.91 -8.29
N TYR A 75 0.84 -5.83 -9.25
CA TYR A 75 0.91 -7.28 -9.02
C TYR A 75 -0.11 -7.82 -8.00
N ARG A 76 -1.37 -7.35 -8.08
CA ARG A 76 -2.46 -7.85 -7.25
C ARG A 76 -2.70 -9.34 -7.48
N SER A 77 -2.74 -10.10 -6.39
CA SER A 77 -3.08 -11.53 -6.35
C SER A 77 -3.76 -11.88 -5.01
N LYS A 78 -4.20 -13.14 -4.84
CA LYS A 78 -4.70 -13.64 -3.55
C LYS A 78 -3.64 -13.68 -2.45
N ASN A 79 -2.36 -13.71 -2.83
CA ASN A 79 -1.23 -13.84 -1.90
C ASN A 79 -0.62 -12.50 -1.52
N GLY A 80 -1.02 -11.41 -2.18
CA GLY A 80 -0.35 -10.13 -1.99
C GLY A 80 -0.47 -9.17 -3.16
N PHE A 81 0.11 -8.00 -2.96
CA PHE A 81 0.24 -6.92 -3.92
C PHE A 81 1.44 -6.05 -3.53
N HIS A 82 1.96 -5.27 -4.46
CA HIS A 82 2.98 -4.28 -4.17
C HIS A 82 2.35 -2.89 -4.12
N VAL A 83 2.88 -2.01 -3.29
CA VAL A 83 2.47 -0.62 -3.14
C VAL A 83 3.66 0.28 -3.45
N GLY A 84 3.43 1.25 -4.34
CA GLY A 84 4.37 2.31 -4.65
C GLY A 84 3.79 3.64 -4.24
N ILE A 85 4.61 4.45 -3.57
CA ILE A 85 4.34 5.85 -3.31
C ILE A 85 5.33 6.64 -4.15
N ILE A 86 4.82 7.59 -4.93
CA ILE A 86 5.61 8.36 -5.90
C ILE A 86 5.58 9.83 -5.48
N ARG A 87 6.76 10.44 -5.40
CA ARG A 87 6.89 11.90 -5.27
C ARG A 87 6.39 12.56 -6.55
N GLY A 88 5.46 13.51 -6.42
CA GLY A 88 4.89 14.18 -7.59
C GLY A 88 5.95 14.92 -8.41
N ASN A 89 6.87 15.60 -7.72
CA ASN A 89 7.98 16.31 -8.35
C ASN A 89 9.09 15.30 -8.65
N ASN A 90 9.17 14.83 -9.90
CA ASN A 90 10.16 13.90 -10.50
C ASN A 90 9.81 12.40 -10.60
N GLY A 91 8.70 11.93 -10.05
CA GLY A 91 8.25 10.54 -10.22
C GLY A 91 9.06 9.48 -9.45
N GLN A 92 9.93 9.88 -8.51
CA GLN A 92 10.70 8.95 -7.70
C GLN A 92 9.83 8.22 -6.68
N TYR A 93 10.09 6.92 -6.50
CA TYR A 93 9.50 6.18 -5.39
C TYR A 93 10.08 6.66 -4.06
N ILE A 94 9.22 6.81 -3.05
CA ILE A 94 9.59 7.23 -1.71
C ILE A 94 8.92 6.35 -0.65
N ARG A 95 9.51 6.30 0.54
CA ARG A 95 8.80 5.85 1.74
C ARG A 95 7.85 6.91 2.27
N GLY A 96 6.70 6.44 2.77
CA GLY A 96 5.70 7.28 3.43
C GLY A 96 4.84 6.46 4.38
N ASN A 97 4.08 7.15 5.24
CA ASN A 97 3.04 6.50 6.02
C ASN A 97 1.81 6.29 5.13
N TRP A 98 1.24 5.09 5.16
CA TRP A 98 0.06 4.77 4.36
C TRP A 98 -0.80 3.71 5.02
N SER A 99 -2.04 3.60 4.56
CA SER A 99 -3.00 2.62 5.03
C SER A 99 -3.67 1.93 3.86
N PHE A 100 -4.15 0.72 4.11
CA PHE A 100 -4.97 -0.01 3.14
C PHE A 100 -6.20 -0.61 3.80
N THR A 101 -7.22 -0.81 2.97
CA THR A 101 -8.39 -1.62 3.28
C THR A 101 -8.65 -2.56 2.10
N LEU A 102 -8.88 -3.82 2.40
CA LEU A 102 -9.30 -4.82 1.42
C LEU A 102 -10.80 -5.03 1.56
N LEU A 103 -11.53 -4.91 0.45
CA LEU A 103 -12.97 -5.16 0.41
C LEU A 103 -13.28 -6.33 -0.51
N ASP A 104 -14.02 -7.30 0.02
CA ASP A 104 -14.64 -8.36 -0.77
C ASP A 104 -15.92 -7.83 -1.44
N LEU A 105 -16.20 -8.27 -2.67
CA LEU A 105 -17.32 -7.77 -3.50
C LEU A 105 -18.53 -8.71 -3.51
#